data_AF-R4Z5Y2-F1
#
_entry.id   AF-R4Z5Y2-F1
#
_cell.length_a   1.000
_cell.length_b   1.000
_cell.length_c   1.000
_cell.angle_alpha   90.00
_cell.angle_beta   90.00
_cell.angle_gamma   90.00
#
_symmetry.space_group_name_H-M   'P 1'
#
loop_
_entity.id
_entity.type
_entity.pdbx_description
1 polymer ?
#
loop_
_entity_poly.entity_id
_entity_poly.type
_entity_poly.pdbx_seq_one_letter_code
_entity_poly.pdbx_strand_id
1 'polypeptide(L)'
;MAVVAVVAVPACGQAESAGEGVASTTTSISATTARLSTTSAPSTSALATAPPPTEPPTTSSPPTTAPAPATTPPPPTTPPPPTTAPRDEPLQLSGDSVGVARFGEDAERSLASLSEKLGSPSEDTGWEEFLPESEVEGTEYAAVAGQYYQSDDNLGPAWGYAVHRKVCWETLCVRLGGESQETAQLRGWEWNTEDYLPPTATVSNAELAGTGIQLGSTWEELQAAYPGVVAGRAEGGALAVDNRPWDGFFDGVSEWRLSGTSAQEQPNYAPPDAQVVRLSAGEGPQPGCC
;
A
#
# COMPACT_ATOMS: atom_id res chain seq x y z
N MET A 1 -13.60 38.60 25.89
CA MET A 1 -14.66 37.58 25.73
C MET A 1 -14.27 36.74 24.53
N ALA A 2 -13.84 35.49 24.77
CA ALA A 2 -13.46 34.57 23.72
C ALA A 2 -14.60 33.56 23.53
N VAL A 3 -15.06 33.41 22.29
CA VAL A 3 -16.08 32.44 21.90
C VAL A 3 -15.39 31.09 21.74
N VAL A 4 -15.69 30.15 22.63
CA VAL A 4 -15.27 28.75 22.50
C VAL A 4 -16.27 28.08 21.57
N ALA A 5 -15.84 27.70 20.37
CA ALA A 5 -16.61 26.84 19.48
C ALA A 5 -16.46 25.40 19.96
N VAL A 6 -17.54 24.84 20.50
CA VAL A 6 -17.65 23.42 20.81
C VAL A 6 -17.96 22.70 19.51
N VAL A 7 -16.98 21.96 18.98
CA VAL A 7 -17.21 21.04 17.87
C VAL A 7 -17.82 19.76 18.47
N ALA A 8 -19.11 19.54 18.19
CA ALA A 8 -19.78 18.30 18.52
C ALA A 8 -19.39 17.22 17.50
N VAL A 9 -18.78 16.14 17.95
CA VAL A 9 -18.58 14.92 17.18
C VAL A 9 -19.89 14.12 17.25
N PRO A 10 -20.54 13.75 16.13
CA PRO A 10 -21.73 12.92 16.19
C PRO A 10 -21.34 11.47 16.56
N ALA A 11 -21.99 10.94 17.59
CA ALA A 11 -21.94 9.53 17.94
C ALA A 11 -22.88 8.73 17.02
N CYS A 12 -22.38 7.68 16.36
CA CYS A 12 -23.23 6.77 15.56
C CYS A 12 -24.01 5.81 16.46
N GLY A 13 -25.33 5.99 16.48
CA GLY A 13 -26.29 5.12 17.16
C GLY A 13 -26.85 4.03 16.23
N GLN A 14 -27.24 2.91 16.85
CA GLN A 14 -27.86 1.73 16.25
C GLN A 14 -29.08 2.03 15.37
N ALA A 15 -29.26 1.25 14.30
CA ALA A 15 -30.56 1.02 13.69
C ALA A 15 -30.79 -0.48 13.45
N GLU A 16 -31.72 -1.05 14.23
CA GLU A 16 -32.40 -2.31 13.94
C GLU A 16 -33.37 -2.13 12.75
N SER A 17 -33.52 -3.13 11.88
CA SER A 17 -34.83 -3.42 11.27
C SER A 17 -34.91 -4.84 10.72
N ALA A 18 -36.04 -5.46 11.03
CA ALA A 18 -36.49 -6.79 10.68
C ALA A 18 -37.04 -6.90 9.25
N GLY A 19 -37.08 -8.14 8.75
CA GLY A 19 -38.34 -8.73 8.26
C GLY A 19 -38.72 -8.58 6.78
N GLU A 20 -39.09 -9.74 6.23
CA GLU A 20 -39.97 -9.97 5.07
C GLU A 20 -39.36 -10.02 3.66
N GLY A 21 -39.40 -11.25 3.13
CA GLY A 21 -38.97 -11.59 1.79
C GLY A 21 -40.03 -11.34 0.72
N VAL A 22 -39.56 -11.34 -0.52
CA VAL A 22 -40.38 -11.56 -1.71
C VAL A 22 -39.57 -12.41 -2.68
N ALA A 23 -40.13 -13.57 -3.03
CA ALA A 23 -39.60 -14.46 -4.06
C ALA A 23 -39.66 -13.77 -5.43
N SER A 24 -38.63 -13.94 -6.25
CA SER A 24 -38.67 -13.57 -7.67
C SER A 24 -38.20 -14.70 -8.57
N THR A 25 -39.05 -14.96 -9.55
CA THR A 25 -39.10 -16.07 -10.49
C THR A 25 -37.95 -16.01 -11.49
N THR A 26 -37.17 -17.09 -11.61
CA THR A 26 -36.14 -17.23 -12.64
C THR A 26 -36.78 -17.60 -13.99
N THR A 27 -36.67 -16.71 -14.97
CA THR A 27 -36.85 -17.04 -16.39
C THR A 27 -35.56 -16.68 -17.11
N SER A 28 -34.74 -17.66 -17.45
CA SER A 28 -33.53 -17.46 -18.25
C SER A 28 -33.80 -17.88 -19.70
N ILE A 29 -33.67 -16.90 -20.58
CA ILE A 29 -33.85 -16.98 -22.03
C ILE A 29 -32.49 -17.31 -22.65
N SER A 30 -32.39 -18.38 -23.43
CA SER A 30 -31.16 -18.74 -24.14
C SER A 30 -30.89 -17.74 -25.28
N ALA A 31 -29.80 -16.96 -25.18
CA ALA A 31 -29.31 -16.13 -26.26
C ALA A 31 -28.09 -16.78 -26.92
N THR A 32 -28.26 -17.25 -28.15
CA THR A 32 -27.19 -17.63 -29.07
C THR A 32 -26.66 -16.37 -29.75
N THR A 33 -25.37 -16.08 -29.65
CA THR A 33 -24.75 -14.98 -30.41
C THR A 33 -23.61 -15.51 -31.27
N ALA A 34 -23.78 -15.34 -32.59
CA ALA A 34 -22.82 -15.66 -33.62
C ALA A 34 -21.64 -14.67 -33.60
N ARG A 35 -20.41 -15.18 -33.67
CA ARG A 35 -19.19 -14.38 -33.86
C ARG A 35 -19.07 -13.97 -35.33
N LEU A 36 -19.03 -12.67 -35.59
CA LEU A 36 -18.58 -12.09 -36.86
C LEU A 36 -17.08 -11.80 -36.75
N SER A 37 -16.29 -12.57 -37.51
CA SER A 37 -14.86 -12.35 -37.70
C SER A 37 -14.65 -11.25 -38.76
N THR A 38 -13.87 -10.22 -38.45
CA THR A 38 -13.32 -9.31 -39.48
C THR A 38 -11.79 -9.33 -39.41
N THR A 39 -11.21 -9.92 -40.45
CA THR A 39 -9.78 -9.95 -40.73
C THR A 39 -9.40 -8.66 -41.46
N SER A 40 -8.50 -7.86 -40.90
CA SER A 40 -7.90 -6.72 -41.60
C SER A 40 -6.46 -7.06 -42.00
N ALA A 41 -6.16 -6.93 -43.29
CA ALA A 41 -4.88 -7.22 -43.93
C ALA A 41 -3.86 -6.07 -43.73
N PRO A 42 -2.55 -6.34 -43.83
CA PRO A 42 -1.52 -5.31 -43.69
C PRO A 42 -1.43 -4.43 -44.94
N SER A 43 -1.32 -3.11 -44.74
CA SER A 43 -1.02 -2.14 -45.79
C SER A 43 0.48 -1.99 -45.96
N THR A 44 0.97 -2.30 -47.16
CA THR A 44 2.34 -2.05 -47.62
C THR A 44 2.50 -0.60 -48.04
N SER A 45 3.37 0.14 -47.35
CA SER A 45 3.80 1.49 -47.77
C SER A 45 5.18 1.39 -48.45
N ALA A 46 5.28 1.93 -49.66
CA ALA A 46 6.45 1.89 -50.51
C ALA A 46 7.59 2.79 -50.00
N LEU A 47 8.84 2.36 -50.20
CA LEU A 47 10.05 3.14 -49.94
C LEU A 47 10.14 4.35 -50.89
N ALA A 48 10.29 5.54 -50.32
CA ALA A 48 10.76 6.73 -51.03
C ALA A 48 12.29 6.71 -51.13
N THR A 49 12.82 6.81 -52.35
CA THR A 49 14.24 6.92 -52.65
C THR A 49 14.75 8.33 -52.34
N ALA A 50 15.81 8.44 -51.53
CA ALA A 50 16.48 9.71 -51.22
C ALA A 50 17.41 10.17 -52.38
N PRO A 51 17.60 11.49 -52.59
CA PRO A 51 18.55 12.02 -53.58
C PRO A 51 20.01 11.86 -53.13
N PRO A 52 20.99 11.92 -54.06
CA PRO A 52 22.41 11.74 -53.74
C PRO A 52 22.98 12.91 -52.90
N PRO A 53 24.05 12.68 -52.12
CA PRO A 53 24.64 13.70 -51.27
C PRO A 53 25.40 14.74 -52.10
N THR A 54 25.31 16.00 -51.67
CA THR A 54 26.15 17.12 -52.14
C THR A 54 27.50 17.07 -51.42
N GLU A 55 28.60 17.21 -52.15
CA GLU A 55 29.95 17.29 -51.58
C GLU A 55 30.13 18.53 -50.69
N PRO A 56 30.83 18.42 -49.55
CA PRO A 56 31.16 19.57 -48.72
C PRO A 56 32.32 20.38 -49.33
N PRO A 57 32.38 21.71 -49.10
CA PRO A 57 33.52 22.51 -49.52
C PRO A 57 34.79 22.16 -48.71
N THR A 58 35.94 22.21 -49.37
CA THR A 58 37.26 22.01 -48.78
C THR A 58 37.68 23.24 -47.96
N THR A 59 37.65 23.09 -46.64
CA THR A 59 38.19 24.08 -45.70
C THR A 59 39.67 23.81 -45.46
N SER A 60 40.50 24.83 -45.68
CA SER A 60 41.95 24.78 -45.43
C SER A 60 42.24 24.85 -43.93
N SER A 61 43.09 23.95 -43.42
CA SER A 61 43.46 23.85 -42.01
C SER A 61 44.36 25.01 -41.55
N PRO A 62 44.17 25.57 -40.34
CA PRO A 62 45.11 26.54 -39.75
C PRO A 62 46.38 25.84 -39.21
N PRO A 63 47.47 26.58 -38.97
CA PRO A 63 48.75 26.00 -38.57
C PRO A 63 48.73 25.38 -37.17
N THR A 64 49.41 24.24 -37.05
CA THR A 64 49.60 23.44 -35.84
C THR A 64 50.32 24.24 -34.75
N THR A 65 49.64 24.44 -33.62
CA THR A 65 50.27 24.88 -32.36
C THR A 65 50.63 23.65 -31.52
N ALA A 66 51.82 23.65 -30.92
CA ALA A 66 52.34 22.56 -30.10
C ALA A 66 51.40 22.21 -28.91
N PRO A 67 51.27 20.93 -28.53
CA PRO A 67 50.40 20.52 -27.43
C PRO A 67 50.97 20.97 -26.08
N ALA A 68 50.11 21.53 -25.24
CA ALA A 68 50.39 21.76 -23.82
C ALA A 68 50.50 20.41 -23.07
N PRO A 69 51.30 20.33 -21.98
CA PRO A 69 51.41 19.11 -21.18
C PRO A 69 50.04 18.72 -20.59
N ALA A 70 49.66 17.46 -20.77
CA ALA A 70 48.42 16.91 -20.25
C ALA A 70 48.46 16.83 -18.72
N THR A 71 47.62 17.59 -18.03
CA THR A 71 47.27 17.35 -16.63
C THR A 71 46.32 16.17 -16.55
N THR A 72 46.80 15.08 -15.94
CA THR A 72 45.99 13.89 -15.62
C THR A 72 44.83 14.28 -14.71
N PRO A 73 43.57 13.99 -15.06
CA PRO A 73 42.45 14.18 -14.15
C PRO A 73 42.61 13.27 -12.92
N PRO A 74 42.17 13.72 -11.73
CA PRO A 74 42.16 12.86 -10.56
C PRO A 74 41.31 11.62 -10.84
N PRO A 75 41.66 10.46 -10.26
CA PRO A 75 40.86 9.25 -10.42
C PRO A 75 39.42 9.52 -9.98
N PRO A 76 38.41 8.94 -10.67
CA PRO A 76 37.02 9.07 -10.28
C PRO A 76 36.88 8.59 -8.84
N THR A 77 36.38 9.46 -7.98
CA THR A 77 36.07 9.11 -6.59
C THR A 77 34.80 8.28 -6.64
N THR A 78 34.96 6.96 -6.61
CA THR A 78 33.82 6.05 -6.45
C THR A 78 33.14 6.40 -5.12
N PRO A 79 31.82 6.69 -5.11
CA PRO A 79 31.10 6.86 -3.86
C PRO A 79 31.29 5.60 -3.00
N PRO A 80 31.40 5.73 -1.68
CA PRO A 80 31.47 4.56 -0.82
C PRO A 80 30.27 3.66 -1.12
N PRO A 81 30.45 2.32 -1.11
CA PRO A 81 29.33 1.41 -1.28
C PRO A 81 28.24 1.78 -0.27
N PRO A 82 26.95 1.67 -0.63
CA PRO A 82 25.86 1.89 0.32
C PRO A 82 26.15 1.03 1.56
N THR A 83 26.15 1.66 2.73
CA THR A 83 26.34 0.94 3.98
C THR A 83 25.07 0.14 4.21
N THR A 84 25.06 -1.11 3.78
CA THR A 84 24.01 -2.07 4.13
C THR A 84 24.02 -2.20 5.64
N ALA A 85 22.93 -1.79 6.30
CA ALA A 85 22.76 -2.00 7.73
C ALA A 85 23.00 -3.49 8.05
N PRO A 86 23.57 -3.83 9.22
CA PRO A 86 23.73 -5.21 9.64
C PRO A 86 22.39 -5.95 9.50
N ARG A 87 22.39 -7.16 8.92
CA ARG A 87 21.17 -7.98 8.77
C ARG A 87 20.44 -8.24 10.09
N ASP A 88 21.13 -8.09 11.22
CA ASP A 88 20.58 -8.31 12.55
C ASP A 88 19.86 -7.08 13.14
N GLU A 89 19.99 -5.90 12.53
CA GLU A 89 19.28 -4.70 13.00
C GLU A 89 17.80 -4.75 12.60
N PRO A 90 16.86 -4.50 13.54
CA PRO A 90 15.43 -4.49 13.26
C PRO A 90 15.10 -3.61 12.05
N LEU A 91 14.13 -4.06 11.24
CA LEU A 91 13.55 -3.22 10.21
C LEU A 91 12.76 -2.09 10.89
N GLN A 92 13.15 -0.84 10.65
CA GLN A 92 12.50 0.32 11.23
C GLN A 92 11.21 0.64 10.48
N LEU A 93 10.08 0.74 11.17
CA LEU A 93 8.76 1.02 10.62
C LEU A 93 8.27 2.39 11.11
N SER A 94 7.75 3.23 10.21
CA SER A 94 7.21 4.54 10.58
C SER A 94 5.91 4.85 9.84
N GLY A 95 5.30 5.98 10.20
CA GLY A 95 4.11 6.53 9.53
C GLY A 95 4.31 6.87 8.05
N ASP A 96 5.54 6.89 7.55
CA ASP A 96 5.92 7.35 6.21
C ASP A 96 6.94 6.44 5.49
N SER A 97 7.38 5.35 6.12
CA SER A 97 8.39 4.45 5.53
C SER A 97 8.38 3.03 6.11
N VAL A 98 9.01 2.13 5.36
CA VAL A 98 9.37 0.76 5.75
C VAL A 98 10.87 0.55 5.49
N GLY A 99 11.64 0.45 6.57
CA GLY A 99 13.10 0.46 6.51
C GLY A 99 13.63 1.75 5.91
N VAL A 100 14.33 1.64 4.77
CA VAL A 100 14.86 2.80 4.03
C VAL A 100 13.91 3.29 2.94
N ALA A 101 12.87 2.52 2.61
CA ALA A 101 11.94 2.83 1.53
C ALA A 101 10.79 3.72 2.03
N ARG A 102 10.59 4.86 1.39
CA ARG A 102 9.55 5.85 1.75
C ARG A 102 8.29 5.69 0.94
N PHE A 103 7.16 6.07 1.51
CA PHE A 103 5.90 6.12 0.76
C PHE A 103 6.01 7.12 -0.40
N GLY A 104 5.41 6.75 -1.54
CA GLY A 104 5.55 7.49 -2.81
C GLY A 104 6.81 7.14 -3.62
N GLU A 105 7.72 6.32 -3.10
CA GLU A 105 8.83 5.80 -3.92
C GLU A 105 8.35 4.75 -4.92
N ASP A 106 9.10 4.62 -6.01
CA ASP A 106 8.91 3.61 -7.06
C ASP A 106 8.79 2.19 -6.48
N ALA A 107 7.71 1.50 -6.84
CA ALA A 107 7.35 0.20 -6.26
C ALA A 107 8.48 -0.84 -6.39
N GLU A 108 9.04 -1.01 -7.58
CA GLU A 108 10.06 -2.02 -7.85
C GLU A 108 11.40 -1.68 -7.15
N ARG A 109 11.76 -0.40 -7.06
CA ARG A 109 12.92 0.06 -6.27
C ARG A 109 12.74 -0.22 -4.78
N SER A 110 11.56 0.04 -4.23
CA SER A 110 11.25 -0.23 -2.82
C SER A 110 11.30 -1.73 -2.54
N LEU A 111 10.70 -2.57 -3.41
CA LEU A 111 10.75 -4.04 -3.29
C LEU A 111 12.17 -4.59 -3.36
N ALA A 112 13.00 -4.09 -4.27
CA ALA A 112 14.40 -4.51 -4.38
C ALA A 112 15.17 -4.22 -3.08
N SER A 113 14.97 -3.03 -2.51
CA SER A 113 15.63 -2.59 -1.27
C SER A 113 15.18 -3.43 -0.07
N LEU A 114 13.88 -3.72 0.03
CA LEU A 114 13.32 -4.58 1.08
C LEU A 114 13.80 -6.02 0.94
N SER A 115 13.82 -6.57 -0.28
CA SER A 115 14.29 -7.93 -0.54
C SER A 115 15.79 -8.10 -0.25
N GLU A 116 16.59 -7.05 -0.45
CA GLU A 116 18.02 -7.08 -0.07
C GLU A 116 18.20 -7.26 1.43
N LYS A 117 17.34 -6.60 2.24
CA LYS A 117 17.39 -6.66 3.71
C LYS A 117 16.70 -7.90 4.28
N LEU A 118 15.48 -8.20 3.82
CA LEU A 118 14.60 -9.23 4.41
C LEU A 118 14.72 -10.60 3.71
N GLY A 119 15.40 -10.67 2.56
CA GLY A 119 15.46 -11.86 1.73
C GLY A 119 14.27 -11.99 0.79
N SER A 120 14.01 -13.21 0.31
CA SER A 120 12.89 -13.45 -0.59
C SER A 120 11.54 -13.26 0.13
N PRO A 121 10.54 -12.67 -0.52
CA PRO A 121 9.20 -12.59 0.04
C PRO A 121 8.60 -14.00 0.22
N SER A 122 7.80 -14.17 1.28
CA SER A 122 7.02 -15.38 1.54
C SER A 122 5.74 -15.41 0.69
N GLU A 123 5.21 -14.25 0.32
CA GLU A 123 4.03 -14.10 -0.53
C GLU A 123 4.19 -12.90 -1.46
N ASP A 124 3.70 -13.04 -2.68
CA ASP A 124 3.59 -11.97 -3.66
C ASP A 124 2.36 -12.22 -4.52
N THR A 125 1.37 -11.33 -4.45
CA THR A 125 0.11 -11.47 -5.20
C THR A 125 0.30 -11.24 -6.69
N GLY A 126 1.43 -10.66 -7.11
CA GLY A 126 1.55 -10.04 -8.41
C GLY A 126 0.69 -8.78 -8.54
N TRP A 127 0.72 -8.17 -9.72
CA TRP A 127 -0.11 -7.01 -10.04
C TRP A 127 -1.55 -7.45 -10.32
N GLU A 128 -2.47 -6.88 -9.57
CA GLU A 128 -3.90 -6.97 -9.76
C GLU A 128 -4.40 -5.66 -10.35
N GLU A 129 -5.27 -5.75 -11.35
CA GLU A 129 -5.90 -4.60 -11.98
C GLU A 129 -7.37 -4.56 -11.59
N PHE A 130 -7.82 -3.37 -11.24
CA PHE A 130 -9.19 -3.13 -10.83
C PHE A 130 -9.84 -2.16 -11.82
N LEU A 131 -11.13 -2.33 -12.08
CA LEU A 131 -11.88 -1.54 -13.06
C LEU A 131 -12.68 -0.43 -12.38
N PRO A 132 -12.75 0.78 -12.96
CA PRO A 132 -13.46 1.89 -12.35
C PRO A 132 -14.98 1.63 -12.29
N GLU A 133 -15.69 2.30 -11.36
CA GLU A 133 -17.15 2.21 -11.23
C GLU A 133 -17.89 2.36 -12.57
N SER A 134 -17.47 3.31 -13.40
CA SER A 134 -18.04 3.56 -14.73
C SER A 134 -17.95 2.38 -15.70
N GLU A 135 -17.03 1.44 -15.46
CA GLU A 135 -16.84 0.24 -16.28
C GLU A 135 -17.59 -0.99 -15.73
N VAL A 136 -18.08 -0.92 -14.49
CA VAL A 136 -18.90 -1.98 -13.86
C VAL A 136 -20.37 -1.58 -13.70
N GLU A 137 -20.75 -0.38 -14.14
CA GLU A 137 -22.13 0.10 -14.18
C GLU A 137 -23.05 -0.85 -14.96
N GLY A 138 -24.19 -1.24 -14.37
CA GLY A 138 -25.15 -2.16 -14.99
C GLY A 138 -24.81 -3.65 -14.87
N THR A 139 -23.72 -4.00 -14.19
CA THR A 139 -23.46 -5.39 -13.73
C THR A 139 -24.10 -5.63 -12.36
N GLU A 140 -24.12 -6.89 -11.90
CA GLU A 140 -24.55 -7.22 -10.54
C GLU A 140 -23.68 -6.56 -9.45
N TYR A 141 -22.52 -6.03 -9.83
CA TYR A 141 -21.53 -5.39 -8.97
C TYR A 141 -21.74 -3.86 -8.82
N ALA A 142 -22.70 -3.28 -9.53
CA ALA A 142 -22.94 -1.82 -9.57
C ALA A 142 -23.51 -1.23 -8.26
N ALA A 143 -24.07 -2.03 -7.35
CA ALA A 143 -24.69 -1.54 -6.12
C ALA A 143 -23.71 -1.29 -4.94
N VAL A 144 -22.43 -1.65 -5.11
CA VAL A 144 -21.39 -1.63 -4.07
C VAL A 144 -20.15 -0.84 -4.53
N ALA A 145 -20.27 -0.06 -5.61
CA ALA A 145 -19.12 0.58 -6.24
C ALA A 145 -18.55 1.74 -5.37
N GLY A 146 -17.41 1.46 -4.73
CA GLY A 146 -16.32 2.41 -4.58
C GLY A 146 -15.32 2.22 -5.72
N GLN A 147 -14.42 3.18 -5.96
CA GLN A 147 -13.86 3.47 -7.28
C GLN A 147 -13.22 2.32 -8.08
N TYR A 148 -12.84 1.17 -7.52
CA TYR A 148 -12.44 -0.01 -8.30
C TYR A 148 -12.81 -1.37 -7.62
N TYR A 149 -13.09 -2.48 -8.35
CA TYR A 149 -13.73 -3.73 -7.82
C TYR A 149 -12.97 -5.07 -8.00
N GLN A 150 -13.03 -5.98 -6.99
CA GLN A 150 -12.92 -7.47 -7.11
C GLN A 150 -14.10 -8.18 -6.44
N SER A 151 -14.33 -9.43 -6.86
CA SER A 151 -15.49 -10.25 -6.55
C SER A 151 -15.60 -10.88 -5.16
N ASP A 152 -14.58 -10.88 -4.30
CA ASP A 152 -14.56 -11.83 -3.16
C ASP A 152 -14.15 -11.33 -1.76
N ASP A 153 -13.89 -10.04 -1.53
CA ASP A 153 -13.71 -9.54 -0.14
C ASP A 153 -13.86 -8.00 -0.03
N ASN A 154 -14.98 -7.54 0.54
CA ASN A 154 -15.33 -6.11 0.64
C ASN A 154 -14.62 -5.46 1.83
N LEU A 155 -13.35 -5.06 1.70
CA LEU A 155 -12.66 -4.36 2.77
C LEU A 155 -11.76 -3.24 2.23
N GLY A 156 -12.29 -2.02 2.25
CA GLY A 156 -11.51 -0.79 2.39
C GLY A 156 -10.77 -0.29 1.13
N PRO A 157 -10.77 1.03 0.82
CA PRO A 157 -10.12 1.66 -0.36
C PRO A 157 -8.59 1.51 -0.63
N ALA A 158 -8.00 0.35 -0.30
CA ALA A 158 -6.85 -0.20 -1.02
C ALA A 158 -7.07 -0.25 -2.55
N TRP A 159 -8.35 -0.20 -2.96
CA TRP A 159 -8.89 -0.01 -4.31
C TRP A 159 -8.81 1.42 -4.85
N GLY A 160 -8.22 2.39 -4.15
CA GLY A 160 -8.10 3.76 -4.67
C GLY A 160 -7.19 3.89 -5.91
N TYR A 161 -6.53 2.80 -6.29
CA TYR A 161 -5.57 2.72 -7.39
C TYR A 161 -6.01 1.65 -8.39
N ALA A 162 -5.85 1.94 -9.68
CA ALA A 162 -6.20 1.02 -10.76
C ALA A 162 -5.36 -0.27 -10.74
N VAL A 163 -4.12 -0.18 -10.24
CA VAL A 163 -3.27 -1.36 -10.03
C VAL A 163 -2.81 -1.46 -8.58
N HIS A 164 -2.76 -2.68 -8.07
CA HIS A 164 -2.30 -2.97 -6.71
C HIS A 164 -1.46 -4.25 -6.67
N ARG A 165 -0.55 -4.34 -5.69
CA ARG A 165 0.22 -5.55 -5.39
C ARG A 165 0.55 -5.59 -3.91
N LYS A 166 0.36 -6.77 -3.29
CA LYS A 166 0.76 -7.05 -1.92
C LYS A 166 1.97 -7.98 -1.94
N VAL A 167 3.01 -7.62 -1.19
CA VAL A 167 4.19 -8.46 -1.02
C VAL A 167 4.48 -8.61 0.47
N CYS A 168 4.67 -9.84 0.94
CA CYS A 168 4.85 -10.14 2.35
C CYS A 168 6.16 -10.88 2.64
N TRP A 169 6.71 -10.59 3.82
CA TRP A 169 7.78 -11.32 4.49
C TRP A 169 7.27 -11.76 5.84
N GLU A 170 6.76 -12.99 5.89
CA GLU A 170 6.05 -13.57 7.03
C GLU A 170 4.85 -12.70 7.44
N THR A 171 4.93 -12.05 8.60
CA THR A 171 3.86 -11.22 9.20
C THR A 171 3.83 -9.79 8.67
N LEU A 172 4.88 -9.36 7.96
CA LEU A 172 5.01 -7.99 7.46
C LEU A 172 4.71 -7.96 5.96
N CYS A 173 3.67 -7.21 5.58
CA CYS A 173 3.27 -6.98 4.20
C CYS A 173 3.44 -5.50 3.82
N VAL A 174 3.84 -5.25 2.58
CA VAL A 174 3.77 -3.92 1.97
C VAL A 174 2.67 -3.86 0.92
N ARG A 175 2.10 -2.67 0.75
CA ARG A 175 1.07 -2.36 -0.24
C ARG A 175 1.66 -1.43 -1.30
N LEU A 176 1.53 -1.82 -2.55
CA LEU A 176 1.96 -1.06 -3.72
C LEU A 176 0.73 -0.67 -4.53
N GLY A 177 0.73 0.53 -5.11
CA GLY A 177 -0.40 0.95 -5.94
C GLY A 177 -0.12 2.15 -6.82
N GLY A 178 -0.87 2.28 -7.91
CA GLY A 178 -0.82 3.40 -8.84
C GLY A 178 -1.84 3.29 -9.97
N GLU A 179 -1.74 4.18 -10.95
CA GLU A 179 -2.59 4.15 -12.16
C GLU A 179 -2.14 3.06 -13.14
N SER A 180 -0.87 2.66 -13.09
CA SER A 180 -0.30 1.59 -13.90
C SER A 180 0.87 0.93 -13.16
N GLN A 181 1.28 -0.27 -13.60
CA GLN A 181 2.40 -0.99 -12.98
C GLN A 181 3.69 -0.16 -13.00
N GLU A 182 3.91 0.63 -14.07
CA GLU A 182 5.11 1.46 -14.25
C GLU A 182 5.12 2.72 -13.39
N THR A 183 3.96 3.16 -12.91
CA THR A 183 3.80 4.35 -12.07
C THR A 183 3.45 4.01 -10.63
N ALA A 184 3.38 2.72 -10.31
CA ALA A 184 3.04 2.26 -8.99
C ALA A 184 4.12 2.64 -7.98
N GLN A 185 3.67 2.99 -6.79
CA GLN A 185 4.51 3.44 -5.70
C GLN A 185 4.26 2.59 -4.47
N LEU A 186 5.21 2.62 -3.53
CA LEU A 186 4.98 2.13 -2.17
C LEU A 186 3.93 3.02 -1.48
N ARG A 187 2.83 2.42 -1.04
CA ARG A 187 1.68 3.13 -0.44
C ARG A 187 1.59 2.97 1.06
N GLY A 188 2.02 1.82 1.57
CA GLY A 188 1.91 1.53 2.99
C GLY A 188 2.48 0.17 3.37
N TRP A 189 2.39 -0.14 4.65
CA TRP A 189 2.72 -1.43 5.22
C TRP A 189 1.72 -1.85 6.29
N GLU A 190 1.60 -3.15 6.46
CA GLU A 190 0.79 -3.83 7.46
C GLU A 190 1.65 -4.90 8.13
N TRP A 191 1.67 -4.90 9.45
CA TRP A 191 2.38 -5.90 10.24
C TRP A 191 1.39 -6.53 11.21
N ASN A 192 1.02 -7.79 11.00
CA ASN A 192 -0.01 -8.45 11.78
C ASN A 192 0.28 -9.93 12.08
N THR A 193 -0.29 -10.41 13.17
CA THR A 193 -0.45 -11.84 13.47
C THR A 193 -1.92 -12.22 13.47
N GLU A 194 -2.25 -13.43 13.93
CA GLU A 194 -3.65 -13.79 14.20
C GLU A 194 -4.30 -12.76 15.11
N ASP A 195 -5.48 -12.31 14.67
CA ASP A 195 -6.30 -11.40 15.45
C ASP A 195 -6.68 -12.06 16.77
N TYR A 196 -6.83 -11.24 17.82
CA TYR A 196 -7.22 -11.65 19.18
C TYR A 196 -6.17 -12.46 19.96
N LEU A 197 -5.18 -13.07 19.31
CA LEU A 197 -4.18 -13.91 19.97
C LEU A 197 -2.83 -13.19 20.09
N PRO A 198 -2.16 -13.29 21.24
CA PRO A 198 -0.75 -12.92 21.37
C PRO A 198 0.11 -13.49 20.24
N PRO A 199 1.06 -12.74 19.67
CA PRO A 199 1.94 -13.24 18.64
C PRO A 199 2.72 -14.47 19.12
N THR A 200 2.82 -15.48 18.25
CA THR A 200 3.74 -16.60 18.47
C THR A 200 5.15 -16.22 18.02
N ALA A 201 6.17 -17.04 18.33
CA ALA A 201 7.59 -16.71 18.14
C ALA A 201 8.03 -16.37 16.70
N THR A 202 7.16 -16.52 15.69
CA THR A 202 7.45 -16.22 14.29
C THR A 202 6.94 -14.83 13.93
N VAL A 203 7.67 -13.78 14.36
CA VAL A 203 7.45 -12.39 13.93
C VAL A 203 8.66 -11.88 13.18
N SER A 204 8.43 -11.04 12.17
CA SER A 204 9.52 -10.39 11.44
C SER A 204 10.33 -9.51 12.39
N ASN A 205 11.66 -9.51 12.29
CA ASN A 205 12.53 -8.65 13.09
C ASN A 205 12.36 -7.19 12.65
N ALA A 206 11.36 -6.52 13.21
CA ALA A 206 10.96 -5.15 12.90
C ALA A 206 10.56 -4.42 14.18
N GLU A 207 10.59 -3.10 14.16
CA GLU A 207 10.12 -2.26 15.27
C GLU A 207 9.64 -0.90 14.76
N LEU A 208 8.78 -0.24 15.53
CA LEU A 208 8.44 1.15 15.27
C LEU A 208 9.66 2.04 15.53
N ALA A 209 9.92 2.93 14.57
CA ALA A 209 11.13 3.72 14.50
C ALA A 209 11.35 4.56 15.76
N GLY A 210 12.46 4.30 16.45
CA GLY A 210 12.88 5.06 17.63
C GLY A 210 12.09 4.78 18.91
N THR A 211 11.23 3.75 18.93
CA THR A 211 10.44 3.40 20.13
C THR A 211 10.70 1.98 20.65
N GLY A 212 11.19 1.08 19.81
CA GLY A 212 11.38 -0.33 20.17
C GLY A 212 10.07 -1.12 20.29
N ILE A 213 8.94 -0.54 19.88
CA ILE A 213 7.64 -1.23 19.88
C ILE A 213 7.59 -2.25 18.76
N GLN A 214 7.16 -3.47 19.09
CA GLN A 214 7.07 -4.62 18.20
C GLN A 214 5.69 -5.28 18.33
N LEU A 215 5.37 -6.22 17.43
CA LEU A 215 4.30 -7.18 17.74
C LEU A 215 4.67 -7.94 19.02
N GLY A 216 3.72 -8.03 19.94
CA GLY A 216 3.89 -8.64 21.26
C GLY A 216 4.25 -7.65 22.36
N SER A 217 4.62 -6.40 22.03
CA SER A 217 4.75 -5.33 23.03
C SER A 217 3.44 -5.16 23.79
N THR A 218 3.55 -4.90 25.08
CA THR A 218 2.40 -4.69 25.96
C THR A 218 1.71 -3.37 25.67
N TRP A 219 0.44 -3.26 26.08
CA TRP A 219 -0.29 -2.00 26.07
C TRP A 219 0.44 -0.90 26.86
N GLU A 220 1.03 -1.23 28.01
CA GLU A 220 1.80 -0.29 28.83
C GLU A 220 3.03 0.26 28.08
N GLU A 221 3.79 -0.60 27.41
CA GLU A 221 4.93 -0.17 26.58
C GLU A 221 4.48 0.73 25.43
N LEU A 222 3.39 0.38 24.75
CA LEU A 222 2.84 1.20 23.67
C LEU A 222 2.40 2.58 24.16
N GLN A 223 1.74 2.67 25.32
CA GLN A 223 1.35 3.94 25.94
C GLN A 223 2.56 4.74 26.41
N ALA A 224 3.62 4.09 26.88
CA ALA A 224 4.86 4.77 27.24
C ALA A 224 5.55 5.40 26.01
N ALA A 225 5.54 4.68 24.87
CA ALA A 225 6.05 5.19 23.60
C ALA A 225 5.16 6.29 23.00
N TYR A 226 3.84 6.15 23.11
CA TYR A 226 2.85 7.08 22.57
C TYR A 226 1.79 7.43 23.63
N PRO A 227 2.03 8.42 24.52
CA PRO A 227 1.13 8.73 25.63
C PRO A 227 -0.28 9.19 25.25
N GLY A 228 -0.51 9.53 23.98
CA GLY A 228 -1.82 9.91 23.47
C GLY A 228 -2.73 8.74 23.10
N VAL A 229 -2.18 7.54 22.90
CA VAL A 229 -2.99 6.40 22.42
C VAL A 229 -3.98 5.94 23.47
N VAL A 230 -5.18 5.58 23.01
CA VAL A 230 -6.25 5.05 23.85
C VAL A 230 -6.77 3.74 23.27
N ALA A 231 -7.31 2.88 24.13
CA ALA A 231 -8.00 1.68 23.69
C ALA A 231 -9.35 2.07 23.08
N GLY A 232 -9.71 1.38 22.00
CA GLY A 232 -10.94 1.58 21.25
C GLY A 232 -11.62 0.27 20.90
N ARG A 233 -12.78 0.39 20.25
CA ARG A 233 -13.55 -0.75 19.74
C ARG A 233 -13.59 -0.72 18.22
N ALA A 234 -13.31 -1.87 17.63
CA ALA A 234 -13.40 -2.11 16.20
C ALA A 234 -14.51 -3.12 15.84
N GLU A 235 -14.72 -3.31 14.54
CA GLU A 235 -15.59 -4.36 14.02
C GLU A 235 -15.19 -5.75 14.55
N GLY A 236 -16.16 -6.68 14.63
CA GLY A 236 -15.92 -8.02 15.18
C GLY A 236 -15.63 -8.04 16.70
N GLY A 237 -15.65 -6.88 17.37
CA GLY A 237 -15.31 -6.76 18.79
C GLY A 237 -13.80 -6.70 19.05
N ALA A 238 -12.98 -6.49 18.02
CA ALA A 238 -11.54 -6.33 18.18
C ALA A 238 -11.19 -5.12 19.06
N LEU A 239 -10.11 -5.26 19.83
CA LEU A 239 -9.56 -4.21 20.65
C LEU A 239 -8.66 -3.31 19.80
N ALA A 240 -9.14 -2.12 19.46
CA ALA A 240 -8.45 -1.16 18.61
C ALA A 240 -7.51 -0.26 19.42
N VAL A 241 -6.56 0.36 18.71
CA VAL A 241 -5.77 1.47 19.23
C VAL A 241 -6.19 2.74 18.49
N ASP A 242 -6.76 3.68 19.24
CA ASP A 242 -7.21 4.98 18.77
C ASP A 242 -6.23 6.10 19.15
N ASN A 243 -6.41 7.29 18.55
CA ASN A 243 -5.55 8.46 18.72
C ASN A 243 -4.06 8.14 18.45
N ARG A 244 -3.84 7.38 17.39
CA ARG A 244 -2.52 6.94 16.91
C ARG A 244 -1.68 8.12 16.43
N PRO A 245 -0.35 7.99 16.44
CA PRO A 245 0.55 9.03 15.93
C PRO A 245 0.42 9.28 14.42
N TRP A 246 -0.16 8.34 13.66
CA TRP A 246 -0.47 8.47 12.23
C TRP A 246 -1.62 7.54 11.84
N ASP A 247 -2.17 7.77 10.65
CA ASP A 247 -3.15 6.89 10.02
C ASP A 247 -2.47 5.65 9.41
N GLY A 248 -3.16 4.53 9.46
CA GLY A 248 -2.64 3.25 8.97
C GLY A 248 -3.50 2.62 7.90
N PHE A 249 -3.16 1.40 7.54
CA PHE A 249 -3.89 0.63 6.54
C PHE A 249 -5.09 -0.07 7.19
N PHE A 250 -6.30 0.38 6.84
CA PHE A 250 -7.55 -0.17 7.35
C PHE A 250 -7.96 -1.42 6.58
N ASP A 251 -8.13 -2.53 7.30
CA ASP A 251 -8.52 -3.85 6.78
C ASP A 251 -10.01 -4.16 7.01
N GLY A 252 -10.84 -3.14 7.21
CA GLY A 252 -12.24 -3.34 7.61
C GLY A 252 -12.45 -3.46 9.12
N VAL A 253 -11.39 -3.66 9.91
CA VAL A 253 -11.50 -3.80 11.37
C VAL A 253 -10.86 -2.62 12.08
N SER A 254 -9.53 -2.51 12.02
CA SER A 254 -8.77 -1.39 12.58
C SER A 254 -7.32 -1.46 12.12
N GLU A 255 -6.73 -0.29 11.91
CA GLU A 255 -5.36 -0.12 11.46
C GLU A 255 -4.37 -0.66 12.49
N TRP A 256 -4.60 -0.40 13.79
CA TRP A 256 -3.76 -0.87 14.91
C TRP A 256 -4.63 -1.63 15.91
N ARG A 257 -4.16 -2.78 16.39
CA ARG A 257 -4.94 -3.69 17.24
C ARG A 257 -4.11 -4.32 18.35
N LEU A 258 -4.81 -4.62 19.44
CA LEU A 258 -4.31 -5.37 20.58
C LEU A 258 -4.94 -6.78 20.61
N SER A 259 -4.30 -7.71 21.30
CA SER A 259 -4.84 -9.03 21.60
C SER A 259 -6.07 -8.92 22.50
N GLY A 260 -6.92 -9.95 22.46
CA GLY A 260 -8.19 -9.98 23.18
C GLY A 260 -9.33 -9.22 22.49
N THR A 261 -10.44 -9.08 23.21
CA THR A 261 -11.68 -8.47 22.71
C THR A 261 -12.06 -7.26 23.54
N SER A 262 -12.65 -6.27 22.89
CA SER A 262 -13.27 -5.13 23.56
C SER A 262 -14.52 -5.60 24.34
N ALA A 263 -14.62 -5.20 25.62
CA ALA A 263 -15.81 -5.45 26.42
C ALA A 263 -16.91 -4.45 26.04
N GLN A 264 -18.15 -4.92 25.87
CA GLN A 264 -19.27 -4.04 25.48
C GLN A 264 -19.51 -2.92 26.51
N GLU A 265 -19.35 -3.23 27.79
CA GLU A 265 -19.58 -2.30 28.90
C GLU A 265 -18.40 -1.35 29.13
N GLN A 266 -17.22 -1.67 28.57
CA GLN A 266 -15.99 -0.88 28.72
C GLN A 266 -15.25 -0.78 27.38
N PRO A 267 -15.82 -0.05 26.39
CA PRO A 267 -15.29 -0.02 25.03
C PRO A 267 -13.90 0.63 24.92
N ASN A 268 -13.49 1.40 25.93
CA ASN A 268 -12.21 2.09 25.97
C ASN A 268 -11.22 1.46 26.98
N TYR A 269 -11.43 0.20 27.35
CA TYR A 269 -10.57 -0.53 28.27
C TYR A 269 -9.79 -1.61 27.53
N ALA A 270 -8.46 -1.57 27.67
CA ALA A 270 -7.58 -2.66 27.30
C ALA A 270 -7.14 -3.43 28.55
N PRO A 271 -7.24 -4.78 28.56
CA PRO A 271 -6.66 -5.61 29.61
C PRO A 271 -5.15 -5.33 29.79
N PRO A 272 -4.59 -5.41 31.00
CA PRO A 272 -3.16 -5.17 31.24
C PRO A 272 -2.23 -6.14 30.50
N ASP A 273 -2.72 -7.34 30.18
CA ASP A 273 -2.03 -8.37 29.41
C ASP A 273 -2.28 -8.27 27.89
N ALA A 274 -3.01 -7.24 27.43
CA ALA A 274 -3.18 -6.97 26.02
C ALA A 274 -1.85 -6.61 25.37
N GLN A 275 -1.59 -7.21 24.21
CA GLN A 275 -0.36 -7.07 23.45
C GLN A 275 -0.65 -6.58 22.06
N VAL A 276 0.28 -5.85 21.45
CA VAL A 276 0.19 -5.41 20.06
C VAL A 276 0.17 -6.62 19.13
N VAL A 277 -0.90 -6.78 18.35
CA VAL A 277 -1.05 -7.87 17.35
C VAL A 277 -1.11 -7.34 15.93
N ARG A 278 -1.33 -6.03 15.76
CA ARG A 278 -1.30 -5.37 14.47
C ARG A 278 -0.84 -3.93 14.58
N LEU A 279 0.04 -3.55 13.65
CA LEU A 279 0.45 -2.19 13.36
C LEU A 279 0.38 -1.96 11.85
N SER A 280 0.16 -0.72 11.44
CA SER A 280 0.20 -0.36 10.02
C SER A 280 0.50 1.11 9.81
N ALA A 281 0.90 1.47 8.60
CA ALA A 281 1.05 2.86 8.18
C ALA A 281 0.84 3.01 6.67
N GLY A 282 0.56 4.24 6.26
CA GLY A 282 0.54 4.66 4.87
C GLY A 282 -0.80 5.17 4.42
N GLU A 283 -0.95 5.27 3.11
CA GLU A 283 -2.21 5.59 2.46
C GLU A 283 -3.14 4.39 2.62
N GLY A 284 -3.70 4.30 3.82
CA GLY A 284 -4.92 3.57 4.10
C GLY A 284 -6.07 4.56 4.03
N PRO A 285 -7.20 4.16 3.46
CA PRO A 285 -8.36 5.02 3.42
C PRO A 285 -8.99 5.23 4.79
N GLN A 286 -9.36 6.47 5.07
CA GLN A 286 -10.41 6.73 6.05
C GLN A 286 -11.74 6.25 5.46
N PRO A 287 -12.58 5.49 6.21
CA PRO A 287 -13.92 5.20 5.76
C PRO A 287 -14.66 6.53 5.56
N GLY A 288 -15.20 6.73 4.35
CA GLY A 288 -16.34 7.61 4.20
C GLY A 288 -17.43 7.06 5.10
N CYS A 289 -17.88 7.86 6.07
CA CYS A 289 -18.91 7.45 7.01
C CYS A 289 -20.11 6.88 6.23
N CYS A 290 -20.38 5.59 6.41
CA CYS A 290 -21.65 4.97 6.01
C CYS A 290 -22.77 5.51 6.90
#